data_AF-A0A929D8A6-F1
#
_entry.id   AF-A0A929D8A6-F1
#
_cell.length_a   1.000
_cell.length_b   1.000
_cell.length_c   1.000
_cell.angle_alpha   90.00
_cell.angle_beta   90.00
_cell.angle_gamma   90.00
#
_symmetry.space_group_name_H-M   'P 1'
#
loop_
_entity.id
_entity.type
_entity.pdbx_description
1 polymer ?
#
loop_
_entity_poly.entity_id
_entity_poly.type
_entity_poly.pdbx_seq_one_letter_code
_entity_poly.pdbx_strand_id
1 'polypeptide(L)'
;MDPNLYHLDWARVAEVLVAVTILAFIVERALALLFESRFFLEVVEGKKPESVKKAEAEKAAAAAKEKLEKERAGEGEAGKGKSETAKAPETPKGVGRFPMKEGIAFVVAAAVCVIWKFDAISMIFPKEQTTVLGAVVTGALVAGGSKASIRLFRDAMGVKSTARRLLDEEAEAKKG
;
A
#
# COMPACT_ATOMS: atom_id res chain seq x y z
N MET A 1 -1.42 35.46 -31.34
CA MET A 1 -0.73 34.47 -30.48
C MET A 1 0.70 34.44 -30.96
N ASP A 2 1.63 35.01 -30.19
CA ASP A 2 3.05 34.99 -30.55
C ASP A 2 3.63 33.61 -30.17
N PRO A 3 4.12 32.80 -31.12
CA PRO A 3 4.63 31.46 -30.83
C PRO A 3 5.85 31.45 -29.90
N ASN A 4 6.56 32.58 -29.77
CA ASN A 4 7.71 32.70 -28.87
C ASN A 4 7.35 32.80 -27.38
N LEU A 5 6.07 33.02 -27.03
CA LEU A 5 5.65 33.12 -25.63
C LEU A 5 5.69 31.77 -24.88
N TYR A 6 5.82 30.66 -25.61
CA TYR A 6 5.87 29.30 -25.04
C TYR A 6 7.26 28.67 -25.10
N HIS A 7 8.31 29.47 -25.24
CA HIS A 7 9.67 28.95 -25.22
C HIS A 7 9.97 28.38 -23.83
N LEU A 8 9.84 27.06 -23.69
CA LEU A 8 10.19 26.34 -22.47
C LEU A 8 11.69 26.49 -22.25
N ASP A 9 12.05 27.01 -21.08
CA ASP A 9 13.43 27.03 -20.61
C ASP A 9 13.78 25.62 -20.12
N TRP A 10 14.40 24.84 -21.01
CA TRP A 10 14.81 23.47 -20.71
C TRP A 10 15.81 23.36 -19.55
N ALA A 11 16.62 24.40 -19.31
CA ALA A 11 17.53 24.42 -18.18
C ALA A 11 16.74 24.52 -16.87
N ARG A 12 15.76 25.42 -16.81
CA ARG A 12 14.85 25.56 -15.66
C ARG A 12 14.02 24.29 -15.43
N VAL A 13 13.47 23.71 -16.49
CA VAL A 13 12.73 22.44 -16.40
C VAL A 13 13.62 21.33 -15.80
N ALA A 14 14.85 21.19 -16.29
CA ALA A 14 15.79 20.20 -15.77
C ALA A 14 16.13 20.44 -14.28
N GLU A 15 16.37 21.69 -13.88
CA GLU A 15 16.62 22.07 -12.49
C GLU A 15 15.44 21.66 -11.58
N VAL A 16 14.21 22.00 -11.96
CA VAL A 16 13.01 21.65 -11.20
C VAL A 16 12.83 20.13 -11.13
N LEU A 17 13.06 19.40 -12.23
CA LEU A 17 12.97 17.95 -12.23
C LEU A 17 13.98 17.30 -11.29
N VAL A 18 15.22 17.79 -11.25
CA VAL A 18 16.24 17.32 -10.31
C VAL A 18 15.82 17.61 -8.86
N ALA A 19 15.33 18.82 -8.58
CA ALA A 19 14.85 19.20 -7.26
C ALA A 19 13.68 18.31 -6.79
N VAL A 20 12.67 18.08 -7.66
CA VAL A 20 11.54 17.19 -7.39
C VAL A 20 12.02 15.76 -7.13
N THR A 21 13.00 15.28 -7.90
CA THR A 21 13.55 13.92 -7.75
C THR A 21 14.23 13.75 -6.38
N ILE A 22 15.08 14.70 -5.99
CA ILE A 22 15.75 14.67 -4.69
C ILE A 22 14.73 14.75 -3.55
N LEU A 23 13.75 15.65 -3.66
CA LEU A 23 12.68 15.79 -2.67
C LEU A 23 11.88 14.49 -2.53
N ALA A 24 11.55 13.83 -3.66
CA ALA A 24 10.84 12.57 -3.66
C ALA A 24 11.61 11.48 -2.93
N PHE A 25 12.93 11.37 -3.15
CA PHE A 25 13.77 10.41 -2.42
C PHE A 25 13.79 10.67 -0.92
N ILE A 26 13.87 11.93 -0.50
CA ILE A 26 13.87 12.29 0.93
C ILE A 26 12.53 11.91 1.56
N VAL A 27 11.41 12.29 0.93
CA VAL A 27 10.06 11.98 1.41
C VAL A 27 9.84 10.47 1.46
N GLU A 28 10.27 9.73 0.44
CA GLU A 28 10.20 8.28 0.39
C GLU A 28 10.96 7.64 1.56
N ARG A 29 12.20 8.07 1.81
CA ARG A 29 13.01 7.53 2.92
C ARG A 29 12.43 7.88 4.28
N ALA A 30 11.91 9.09 4.46
CA ALA A 30 11.23 9.49 5.69
C ALA A 30 9.95 8.68 5.95
N LEU A 31 9.13 8.47 4.92
CA LEU A 31 7.90 7.67 5.01
C LEU A 31 8.18 6.19 5.22
N ALA A 32 9.25 5.64 4.63
CA ALA A 32 9.66 4.26 4.86
C ALA A 32 9.97 4.03 6.35
N LEU A 33 10.75 4.92 6.97
CA LEU A 33 11.03 4.85 8.41
C LEU A 33 9.77 4.97 9.26
N LEU A 34 8.83 5.84 8.88
CA LEU A 34 7.56 6.00 9.59
C LEU A 34 6.68 4.75 9.47
N PHE A 35 6.58 4.17 8.27
CA PHE A 35 5.76 2.98 8.01
C PHE A 35 6.37 1.68 8.53
N GLU A 36 7.70 1.62 8.69
CA GLU A 36 8.39 0.49 9.34
C GLU A 36 8.35 0.58 10.87
N SER A 37 8.00 1.73 11.44
CA SER A 37 7.85 1.84 12.89
C SER A 37 6.79 0.85 13.41
N ARG A 38 7.16 0.07 14.44
CA ARG A 38 6.26 -0.94 15.03
C ARG A 38 4.92 -0.33 15.48
N PHE A 39 4.96 0.90 15.95
CA PHE A 39 3.78 1.69 16.31
C PHE A 39 2.79 1.81 15.13
N PHE A 40 3.27 2.16 13.94
CA PHE A 40 2.40 2.30 12.78
C PHE A 40 1.78 0.96 12.36
N LEU A 41 2.54 -0.14 12.43
CA LEU A 41 2.01 -1.47 12.13
C LEU A 41 0.95 -1.92 13.14
N GLU A 42 1.14 -1.64 14.43
CA GLU A 42 0.15 -1.94 15.47
C GLU A 42 -1.13 -1.14 15.29
N VAL A 43 -1.01 0.16 15.02
CA VAL A 43 -2.15 1.06 14.83
C VAL A 43 -2.91 0.75 13.53
N VAL A 44 -2.21 0.52 12.43
CA VAL A 44 -2.84 0.39 11.10
C VAL A 44 -3.26 -1.03 10.80
N GLU A 45 -2.49 -2.05 11.19
CA GLU A 45 -2.90 -3.43 10.95
C GLU A 45 -3.88 -3.95 12.00
N GLY A 46 -4.11 -3.22 13.09
CA GLY A 46 -4.92 -3.67 14.22
C GLY A 46 -4.47 -5.04 14.74
N LYS A 47 -3.22 -5.42 14.46
CA LYS A 47 -2.68 -6.71 14.86
C LYS A 47 -2.54 -6.64 16.38
N LYS A 48 -3.50 -7.28 17.05
CA LYS A 48 -3.39 -7.56 18.48
C LYS A 48 -1.99 -8.12 18.73
N PRO A 49 -1.27 -7.60 19.75
CA PRO A 49 0.07 -8.04 20.07
C PRO A 49 0.12 -9.56 20.11
N GLU A 50 1.22 -10.16 19.68
CA GLU A 50 1.35 -11.61 19.60
C GLU A 50 1.07 -12.28 20.95
N SER A 51 1.36 -11.59 22.06
CA SER A 51 0.98 -11.97 23.42
C SER A 51 -0.53 -12.09 23.63
N VAL A 52 -1.33 -11.18 23.06
CA VAL A 52 -2.80 -11.22 23.13
C VAL A 52 -3.34 -12.38 22.30
N LYS A 53 -2.77 -12.65 21.12
CA LYS A 53 -3.14 -13.83 20.31
C LYS A 53 -2.83 -15.13 21.04
N LYS A 54 -1.67 -15.20 21.71
CA LYS A 54 -1.27 -16.37 22.50
C LYS A 54 -2.21 -16.56 23.70
N ALA A 55 -2.60 -15.49 24.38
CA ALA A 55 -3.57 -15.52 25.47
C ALA A 55 -4.98 -15.93 25.00
N GLU A 56 -5.42 -15.45 23.84
CA GLU A 56 -6.69 -15.85 23.23
C GLU A 56 -6.68 -17.33 22.81
N ALA A 57 -5.57 -17.82 22.24
CA ALA A 57 -5.39 -19.22 21.89
C ALA A 57 -5.39 -20.13 23.11
N GLU A 58 -4.71 -19.76 24.20
CA GLU A 58 -4.76 -20.50 25.48
C GLU A 58 -6.16 -20.50 26.08
N LYS A 59 -6.87 -19.37 26.07
CA LYS A 59 -8.27 -19.32 26.53
C LYS A 59 -9.18 -20.21 25.69
N ALA A 60 -9.03 -20.20 24.37
CA ALA A 60 -9.80 -21.06 23.47
C ALA A 60 -9.49 -22.54 23.70
N ALA A 61 -8.21 -22.89 23.91
CA ALA A 61 -7.79 -24.26 24.23
C ALA A 61 -8.34 -24.72 25.59
N ALA A 62 -8.35 -23.85 26.60
CA ALA A 62 -8.93 -24.13 27.90
C ALA A 62 -10.44 -24.38 27.81
N ALA A 63 -11.17 -23.53 27.09
CA ALA A 63 -12.62 -23.68 26.87
C ALA A 63 -12.97 -24.96 26.09
N ALA A 64 -12.13 -25.37 25.13
CA ALA A 64 -12.31 -26.61 24.39
C ALA A 64 -12.12 -27.85 25.29
N LYS A 65 -11.12 -27.84 26.18
CA LYS A 65 -10.93 -28.92 27.16
C LYS A 65 -12.13 -29.03 28.12
N GLU A 66 -12.65 -27.90 28.60
CA GLU A 66 -13.82 -27.87 29.48
C GLU A 66 -15.08 -28.43 28.78
N LYS A 67 -15.30 -28.11 27.50
CA LYS A 67 -16.39 -28.70 26.71
C LYS A 67 -16.25 -30.21 26.57
N LEU A 68 -15.05 -30.69 26.26
CA LEU A 68 -14.78 -32.12 26.10
C LEU A 68 -15.00 -32.90 27.42
N GLU A 69 -14.62 -32.31 28.56
CA GLU A 69 -14.89 -32.92 29.87
C GLU A 69 -16.39 -32.95 30.20
N LYS A 70 -17.14 -31.91 29.84
CA LYS A 70 -18.61 -31.88 29.98
C LYS A 70 -19.31 -32.91 29.08
N GLU A 71 -18.84 -33.10 27.85
CA GLU A 71 -19.34 -34.17 26.96
C GLU A 71 -18.98 -35.58 27.49
N ARG A 72 -17.84 -35.74 28.17
CA ARG A 72 -17.49 -37.03 28.81
C ARG A 72 -18.28 -37.30 30.09
N ALA A 73 -18.71 -36.25 30.79
CA ALA A 73 -19.51 -36.35 32.01
C ALA A 73 -21.02 -36.46 31.73
N GLY A 74 -21.48 -36.09 30.52
CA GLY A 74 -22.86 -36.24 30.07
C GLY A 74 -23.07 -37.50 29.23
N GLU A 75 -23.84 -38.44 29.76
CA GLU A 75 -24.32 -39.63 29.04
C GLU A 75 -25.08 -39.23 27.76
N GLY A 76 -24.97 -40.09 26.74
CA GLY A 76 -25.30 -39.78 25.36
C GLY A 76 -26.77 -39.39 25.11
N GLU A 77 -26.95 -38.27 24.40
CA GLU A 77 -28.05 -38.13 23.46
C GLU A 77 -27.50 -38.22 22.04
N ALA A 78 -27.77 -39.38 21.43
CA ALA A 78 -27.41 -39.72 20.07
C ALA A 78 -28.24 -38.89 19.07
N GLY A 79 -27.66 -37.76 18.61
CA GLY A 79 -28.31 -36.83 17.68
C GLY A 79 -27.58 -36.67 16.35
N LYS A 80 -27.79 -37.64 15.44
CA LYS A 80 -27.78 -37.53 13.96
C LYS A 80 -26.83 -36.49 13.33
N GLY A 81 -25.64 -36.96 12.94
CA GLY A 81 -24.66 -36.22 12.16
C GLY A 81 -25.15 -35.86 10.74
N LYS A 82 -25.04 -34.57 10.40
CA LYS A 82 -25.16 -34.06 9.03
C LYS A 82 -23.75 -33.73 8.55
N SER A 83 -23.24 -34.56 7.65
CA SER A 83 -21.98 -34.39 6.94
C SER A 83 -22.04 -33.13 6.07
N GLU A 84 -21.36 -32.06 6.50
CA GLU A 84 -21.15 -30.86 5.69
C GLU A 84 -20.02 -31.12 4.70
N THR A 85 -20.39 -31.01 3.42
CA THR A 85 -19.54 -31.18 2.25
C THR A 85 -18.52 -30.04 2.20
N ALA A 86 -17.24 -30.40 2.21
CA ALA A 86 -16.12 -29.47 2.14
C ALA A 86 -16.17 -28.63 0.85
N LYS A 87 -16.50 -27.34 1.00
CA LYS A 87 -16.52 -26.34 -0.07
C LYS A 87 -15.07 -26.01 -0.46
N ALA A 88 -14.78 -26.07 -1.76
CA ALA A 88 -13.47 -25.79 -2.34
C ALA A 88 -12.94 -24.39 -1.94
N PRO A 89 -11.61 -24.22 -1.77
CA PRO A 89 -11.02 -22.96 -1.34
C PRO A 89 -11.26 -21.88 -2.39
N GLU A 90 -12.15 -20.94 -2.08
CA GLU A 90 -12.33 -19.72 -2.86
C GLU A 90 -11.00 -18.95 -2.85
N THR A 91 -10.50 -18.61 -4.04
CA THR A 91 -9.32 -17.77 -4.19
C THR A 91 -9.53 -16.48 -3.40
N PRO A 92 -8.53 -16.01 -2.63
CA PRO A 92 -8.68 -14.83 -1.79
C PRO A 92 -9.00 -13.64 -2.69
N LYS A 93 -10.26 -13.22 -2.70
CA LYS A 93 -10.68 -11.93 -3.25
C LYS A 93 -9.74 -10.90 -2.63
N GLY A 94 -8.86 -10.34 -3.45
CA GLY A 94 -7.83 -9.38 -3.05
C GLY A 94 -8.51 -8.29 -2.26
N VAL A 95 -8.41 -8.38 -0.93
CA VAL A 95 -9.10 -7.48 -0.02
C VAL A 95 -8.59 -6.10 -0.36
N GLY A 96 -9.51 -5.24 -0.82
CA GLY A 96 -9.30 -3.81 -0.92
C GLY A 96 -8.99 -3.24 0.46
N ARG A 97 -7.77 -3.47 0.94
CA ARG A 97 -7.18 -2.62 1.97
C ARG A 97 -7.13 -1.27 1.31
N PHE A 98 -8.10 -0.44 1.68
CA PHE A 98 -8.14 0.96 1.32
C PHE A 98 -6.73 1.53 1.39
N PRO A 99 -6.38 2.43 0.46
CA PRO A 99 -5.05 2.97 0.33
C PRO A 99 -4.74 3.98 1.46
N MET A 100 -5.06 3.67 2.73
CA MET A 100 -4.77 4.54 3.87
C MET A 100 -3.29 4.93 3.89
N LYS A 101 -2.40 3.99 3.54
CA LYS A 101 -0.96 4.28 3.41
C LYS A 101 -0.67 5.27 2.28
N GLU A 102 -1.38 5.18 1.16
CA GLU A 102 -1.21 6.09 0.02
C GLU A 102 -1.81 7.46 0.31
N GLY A 103 -2.96 7.50 1.02
CA GLY A 103 -3.59 8.73 1.49
C GLY A 103 -2.69 9.46 2.49
N ILE A 104 -2.10 8.75 3.45
CA ILE A 104 -1.13 9.33 4.38
C ILE A 104 0.11 9.84 3.64
N ALA A 105 0.66 9.05 2.72
CA ALA A 105 1.81 9.48 1.91
C ALA A 105 1.49 10.74 1.10
N PHE A 106 0.31 10.81 0.48
CA PHE A 106 -0.17 11.97 -0.24
C PHE A 106 -0.30 13.20 0.66
N VAL A 107 -0.97 13.08 1.81
CA VAL A 107 -1.17 14.19 2.76
C VAL A 107 0.17 14.69 3.28
N VAL A 108 1.09 13.80 3.64
CA VAL A 108 2.43 14.17 4.12
C VAL A 108 3.23 14.87 3.01
N ALA A 109 3.25 14.32 1.80
CA ALA A 109 3.96 14.92 0.67
C ALA A 109 3.39 16.31 0.31
N ALA A 110 2.06 16.44 0.26
CA ALA A 110 1.38 17.72 0.02
C ALA A 110 1.67 18.73 1.12
N ALA A 111 1.63 18.32 2.41
CA ALA A 111 1.94 19.20 3.53
C ALA A 111 3.40 19.69 3.48
N VAL A 112 4.36 18.81 3.17
CA VAL A 112 5.76 19.20 3.00
C VAL A 112 5.92 20.22 1.86
N CYS A 113 5.27 19.99 0.71
CA CYS A 113 5.31 20.92 -0.41
C CYS A 113 4.69 22.29 -0.05
N VAL A 114 3.58 22.31 0.69
CA VAL A 114 2.93 23.56 1.13
C VAL A 114 3.79 24.31 2.15
N ILE A 115 4.35 23.63 3.16
CA ILE A 115 5.19 24.25 4.20
C ILE A 115 6.45 24.85 3.57
N TRP A 116 7.06 24.15 2.61
CA TRP A 116 8.26 24.60 1.92
C TRP A 116 7.96 25.55 0.75
N LYS A 117 6.68 25.84 0.48
CA LYS A 117 6.21 26.62 -0.69
C LYS A 117 6.80 26.08 -2.01
N PHE A 118 6.98 24.76 -2.08
CA PHE A 118 7.54 24.08 -3.23
C PHE A 118 6.42 23.76 -4.23
N ASP A 119 6.35 24.54 -5.31
CA ASP A 119 5.39 24.41 -6.39
C ASP A 119 6.16 24.22 -7.72
N ALA A 120 6.35 22.97 -8.12
CA ALA A 120 7.10 22.64 -9.33
C ALA A 120 6.44 23.21 -10.60
N ILE A 121 5.11 23.36 -10.60
CA ILE A 121 4.38 23.91 -11.74
C ILE A 121 4.68 25.40 -11.87
N SER A 122 4.61 26.15 -10.77
CA SER A 122 4.95 27.59 -10.78
C SER A 122 6.45 27.86 -10.91
N MET A 123 7.31 26.86 -10.67
CA MET A 123 8.74 26.96 -11.00
C MET A 123 8.99 26.73 -12.50
N ILE A 124 8.28 25.80 -13.14
CA ILE A 124 8.40 25.54 -14.58
C ILE A 124 7.77 26.67 -15.40
N PHE A 125 6.59 27.12 -15.01
CA PHE A 125 5.92 28.26 -15.64
C PHE A 125 6.24 29.52 -14.86
N PRO A 126 6.89 30.54 -15.46
CA PRO A 126 7.29 31.77 -14.77
C PRO A 126 6.06 32.61 -14.39
N LYS A 127 5.32 32.16 -13.38
CA LYS A 127 4.27 32.92 -12.70
C LYS A 127 4.86 33.43 -11.39
N GLU A 128 4.62 34.70 -11.10
CA GLU A 128 5.18 35.37 -9.92
C GLU A 128 4.62 34.87 -8.57
N GLN A 129 3.63 33.98 -8.58
CA GLN A 129 2.97 33.53 -7.35
C GLN A 129 3.00 32.01 -7.22
N THR A 130 3.55 31.54 -6.11
CA THR A 130 3.40 30.15 -5.69
C THR A 130 1.96 29.90 -5.30
N THR A 131 1.35 28.86 -5.89
CA THR A 131 -0.05 28.54 -5.64
C THR A 131 -0.14 27.34 -4.72
N VAL A 132 -1.04 27.39 -3.73
CA VAL A 132 -1.30 26.22 -2.87
C VAL A 132 -1.73 25.02 -3.70
N LEU A 133 -2.49 25.26 -4.78
CA LEU A 133 -2.89 24.22 -5.72
C LEU A 133 -1.68 23.56 -6.39
N GLY A 134 -0.73 24.33 -6.90
CA GLY A 134 0.48 23.80 -7.52
C GLY A 134 1.37 23.03 -6.54
N ALA A 135 1.46 23.46 -5.28
CA ALA A 135 2.12 22.70 -4.22
C ALA A 135 1.42 21.35 -3.94
N VAL A 136 0.08 21.33 -3.91
CA VAL A 136 -0.69 20.09 -3.73
C VAL A 136 -0.51 19.13 -4.90
N VAL A 137 -0.55 19.64 -6.14
CA VAL A 137 -0.32 18.82 -7.34
C VAL A 137 1.13 18.29 -7.37
N THR A 138 2.09 19.12 -6.97
CA THR A 138 3.49 18.69 -6.84
C THR A 138 3.63 17.57 -5.80
N GLY A 139 2.99 17.71 -4.63
CA GLY A 139 2.93 16.66 -3.62
C GLY A 139 2.26 15.37 -4.11
N ALA A 140 1.21 15.49 -4.94
CA ALA A 140 0.56 14.36 -5.59
C ALA A 140 1.52 13.59 -6.51
N LEU A 141 2.29 14.33 -7.31
CA LEU A 141 3.26 13.77 -8.25
C LEU A 141 4.40 13.08 -7.49
N VAL A 142 4.90 13.70 -6.41
CA VAL A 142 5.90 13.10 -5.52
C VAL A 142 5.37 11.81 -4.87
N ALA A 143 4.15 11.82 -4.32
CA ALA A 143 3.57 10.65 -3.65
C ALA A 143 3.20 9.52 -4.63
N GLY A 144 2.78 9.86 -5.86
CA GLY A 144 2.35 8.91 -6.89
C GLY A 144 3.46 8.41 -7.82
N GLY A 145 4.57 9.16 -7.90
CA GLY A 145 5.63 8.95 -8.90
C GLY A 145 6.26 7.56 -8.84
N SER A 146 6.55 7.04 -7.65
CA SER A 146 7.25 5.75 -7.49
C SER A 146 6.39 4.55 -7.89
N LYS A 147 5.08 4.57 -7.66
CA LYS A 147 4.19 3.47 -8.09
C LYS A 147 3.93 3.51 -9.58
N ALA A 148 3.73 4.70 -10.13
CA ALA A 148 3.53 4.88 -11.57
C ALA A 148 4.78 4.45 -12.34
N SER A 149 5.98 4.84 -11.89
CA SER A 149 7.24 4.46 -12.54
C SER A 149 7.51 2.95 -12.44
N ILE A 150 7.31 2.33 -11.27
CA ILE A 150 7.50 0.87 -11.11
C ILE A 150 6.52 0.09 -12.01
N ARG A 151 5.28 0.54 -12.12
CA ARG A 151 4.28 -0.08 -12.99
C ARG A 151 4.67 0.11 -14.46
N LEU A 152 5.05 1.32 -14.85
CA LEU A 152 5.53 1.62 -16.20
C LEU A 152 6.75 0.78 -16.56
N PHE A 153 7.74 0.64 -15.67
CA PHE A 153 8.92 -0.18 -15.91
C PHE A 153 8.58 -1.67 -16.06
N ARG A 154 7.65 -2.18 -15.24
CA ARG A 154 7.16 -3.57 -15.39
C ARG A 154 6.43 -3.79 -16.70
N ASP A 155 5.59 -2.83 -17.10
CA ASP A 155 4.75 -2.94 -18.30
C ASP A 155 5.60 -2.71 -19.57
N ALA A 156 6.56 -1.79 -19.54
CA ALA A 156 7.42 -1.46 -20.68
C ALA A 156 8.55 -2.48 -20.91
N MET A 157 9.21 -2.96 -19.84
CA MET A 157 10.35 -3.89 -19.99
C MET A 157 9.92 -5.36 -20.01
N GLY A 158 8.64 -5.67 -19.77
CA GLY A 158 8.14 -7.06 -19.75
C GLY A 158 8.80 -7.93 -18.67
N VAL A 159 9.50 -7.34 -17.70
CA VAL A 159 10.21 -8.05 -16.64
C VAL A 159 9.18 -8.58 -15.65
N LYS A 160 8.68 -9.78 -15.92
CA LYS A 160 7.92 -10.57 -14.96
C LYS A 160 8.89 -11.16 -13.93
N SER A 161 8.58 -10.98 -12.66
CA SER A 161 9.27 -11.72 -11.58
C SER A 161 9.20 -13.23 -11.86
N THR A 162 10.28 -13.95 -11.58
CA THR A 162 10.38 -15.40 -11.73
C THR A 162 9.26 -16.13 -10.98
N ALA A 163 8.84 -15.61 -9.82
CA ALA A 163 7.71 -16.14 -9.06
C ALA A 163 6.37 -16.01 -9.82
N ARG A 164 6.20 -14.95 -10.61
CA ARG A 164 5.00 -14.76 -11.44
C ARG A 164 5.01 -15.69 -12.66
N ARG A 165 6.19 -15.92 -13.26
CA ARG A 165 6.35 -16.86 -14.37
C ARG A 165 5.98 -18.28 -13.97
N LEU A 166 6.45 -18.75 -12.82
CA LEU A 166 6.12 -20.08 -12.30
C LEU A 166 4.61 -20.24 -12.03
N LEU A 167 3.97 -19.22 -11.46
CA LEU A 167 2.52 -19.25 -11.24
C LEU A 167 1.72 -19.24 -12.55
N ASP A 168 2.15 -18.46 -13.53
CA ASP A 168 1.53 -18.46 -14.87
C ASP A 168 1.71 -19.85 -15.53
N GLU A 169 2.89 -20.46 -15.43
CA GLU A 169 3.18 -21.81 -15.94
C GLU A 169 2.34 -22.90 -15.25
N GLU A 170 2.23 -22.87 -13.92
CA GLU A 170 1.37 -23.80 -13.16
C GLU A 170 -0.11 -23.65 -13.52
N ALA A 171 -0.56 -22.42 -13.79
CA ALA A 171 -1.94 -22.15 -14.18
C ALA A 171 -2.24 -22.65 -15.60
N GLU A 172 -1.28 -22.54 -16.53
CA GLU A 172 -1.39 -23.08 -17.88
C GLU A 172 -1.35 -24.61 -17.87
N ALA A 173 -0.47 -25.22 -17.07
CA ALA A 173 -0.38 -26.69 -16.92
C ALA A 173 -1.67 -27.33 -16.37
N LYS A 174 -2.47 -26.59 -15.60
CA LYS A 174 -3.77 -27.07 -15.07
C LYS A 174 -4.94 -26.95 -16.04
N LYS A 175 -4.77 -26.27 -17.18
CA LYS A 175 -5.84 -26.08 -18.18
C LYS A 175 -5.82 -27.10 -19.31
N GLY A 176 -4.71 -27.83 -19.49
CA GLY A 176 -4.57 -28.92 -20.47
C GLY A 176 -4.91 -30.26 -19.86
#